data_AF-A0A453QLZ6-F1
#
_entry.id   AF-A0A453QLZ6-F1
#
_cell.length_a   1.000
_cell.length_b   1.000
_cell.length_c   1.000
_cell.angle_alpha   90.00
_cell.angle_beta   90.00
_cell.angle_gamma   90.00
#
_symmetry.space_group_name_H-M   'P 1'
#
loop_
_entity.id
_entity.type
_entity.pdbx_description
1 polymer ?
#
loop_
_entity_poly.entity_id
_entity_poly.type
_entity_poly.pdbx_seq_one_letter_code
_entity_poly.pdbx_strand_id
1 'polypeptide(L)'
;MLIYDISKLHLPILSSLFEGLHKPVISIGKSVNGSPLWAIEISDKPGLKEAEPAFKFIGNVHGDEPVGREVLMQLAYWLCDNYLKDPLATLIVENTHLHILPSMNPDGFALRRRGNANNVDLNRDFPDQFFPNNDDIKQRQPETRAIMNWIKQEHFTASASLHG
;
A
#
# COMPACT_ATOMS: atom_id res chain seq x y z
N MET A 1 -12.99 8.34 -21.35
CA MET A 1 -12.80 8.69 -19.92
C MET A 1 -11.48 8.09 -19.49
N LEU A 2 -10.41 8.89 -19.51
CA LEU A 2 -9.06 8.44 -19.18
C LEU A 2 -8.99 8.23 -17.66
N ILE A 3 -8.93 6.98 -17.22
CA ILE A 3 -8.67 6.63 -15.81
C ILE A 3 -7.17 6.83 -15.61
N TYR A 4 -6.78 8.08 -15.34
CA TYR A 4 -5.42 8.37 -14.88
C TYR A 4 -5.19 7.65 -13.56
N ASP A 5 -3.99 7.10 -13.35
CA ASP A 5 -3.58 6.53 -12.08
C ASP A 5 -3.60 7.62 -11.01
N ILE A 6 -4.69 7.64 -10.23
CA ILE A 6 -4.97 8.62 -9.18
C ILE A 6 -3.82 8.71 -8.17
N SER A 7 -3.02 7.66 -8.00
CA SER A 7 -1.85 7.70 -7.12
C SER A 7 -0.77 8.64 -7.63
N LYS A 8 -0.52 8.69 -8.96
CA LYS A 8 0.44 9.61 -9.59
C LYS A 8 -0.01 11.06 -9.55
N LEU A 9 -1.31 11.32 -9.65
CA LEU A 9 -1.86 12.69 -9.61
C LEU A 9 -1.74 13.30 -8.20
N HIS A 10 -1.82 12.46 -7.17
CA HIS A 10 -1.79 12.87 -5.77
C HIS A 10 -0.40 12.83 -5.13
N LEU A 11 0.55 12.11 -5.72
CA LEU A 11 1.95 12.03 -5.26
C LEU A 11 2.60 13.41 -5.04
N PRO A 12 2.46 14.40 -5.95
CA PRO A 12 2.98 15.76 -5.72
C PRO A 12 2.26 16.48 -4.57
N ILE A 13 0.95 16.30 -4.43
CA ILE A 13 0.13 16.93 -3.38
C ILE A 13 0.49 16.33 -2.02
N LEU A 14 0.56 15.01 -1.93
CA LEU A 14 1.04 14.31 -0.75
C LEU A 14 2.45 14.80 -0.42
N SER A 15 3.39 14.75 -1.36
CA SER A 15 4.76 15.22 -1.14
C SER A 15 4.84 16.68 -0.65
N SER A 16 3.94 17.56 -1.09
CA SER A 16 3.86 18.96 -0.60
C SER A 16 3.23 19.10 0.79
N LEU A 17 2.22 18.28 1.12
CA LEU A 17 1.64 18.21 2.47
C LEU A 17 2.64 17.64 3.49
N PHE A 18 3.59 16.84 3.02
CA PHE A 18 4.63 16.17 3.79
C PHE A 18 5.99 16.89 3.77
N GLU A 19 6.09 18.17 3.37
CA GLU A 19 7.38 18.89 3.35
C GLU A 19 8.08 18.94 4.74
N GLY A 20 7.32 18.76 5.84
CA GLY A 20 7.87 18.59 7.19
C GLY A 20 8.24 17.15 7.60
N LEU A 21 7.95 16.15 6.77
CA LEU A 21 8.01 14.71 7.06
C LEU A 21 8.85 13.95 6.01
N HIS A 22 10.07 14.42 5.72
CA HIS A 22 11.03 13.88 4.74
C HIS A 22 10.74 12.46 4.17
N LYS A 23 10.39 12.38 2.87
CA LYS A 23 10.21 11.17 2.02
C LYS A 23 9.04 10.22 2.42
N PRO A 24 7.79 10.65 2.21
CA PRO A 24 6.59 9.90 2.60
C PRO A 24 6.13 8.81 1.63
N VAL A 25 6.71 8.66 0.42
CA VAL A 25 6.21 7.68 -0.57
C VAL A 25 7.34 6.86 -1.18
N ILE A 26 7.21 5.53 -1.07
CA ILE A 26 8.15 4.55 -1.61
C ILE A 26 7.44 3.63 -2.60
N SER A 27 8.17 3.16 -3.61
CA SER A 27 7.71 2.10 -4.50
C SER A 27 8.23 0.76 -3.99
N ILE A 28 7.35 -0.13 -3.53
CA ILE A 28 7.75 -1.46 -3.03
C ILE A 28 8.01 -2.48 -4.15
N GLY A 29 7.64 -2.13 -5.38
CA GLY A 29 7.79 -2.96 -6.56
C GLY A 29 7.03 -2.39 -7.74
N LYS A 30 6.84 -3.20 -8.78
CA LYS A 30 6.02 -2.86 -9.94
C LYS A 30 5.06 -3.99 -10.23
N SER A 31 3.87 -3.65 -10.72
CA SER A 31 2.91 -4.59 -11.30
C SER A 31 3.41 -5.19 -12.61
N VAL A 32 2.67 -6.13 -13.18
CA VAL A 32 2.98 -6.78 -14.46
C VAL A 32 3.19 -5.76 -15.59
N ASN A 33 2.33 -4.74 -15.70
CA ASN A 33 2.46 -3.70 -16.73
C ASN A 33 3.46 -2.60 -16.36
N GLY A 34 4.21 -2.76 -15.27
CA GLY A 34 5.24 -1.82 -14.84
C GLY A 34 4.72 -0.63 -14.02
N SER A 35 3.43 -0.59 -13.68
CA SER A 35 2.87 0.42 -12.77
C SER A 35 3.50 0.25 -11.38
N PRO A 36 4.11 1.29 -10.79
CA PRO A 36 4.70 1.19 -9.45
C PRO A 36 3.65 0.88 -8.39
N LEU A 37 4.04 0.11 -7.37
CA LEU A 37 3.24 -0.15 -6.17
C LEU A 37 3.65 0.83 -5.08
N TRP A 38 2.89 1.91 -4.94
CA TRP A 38 3.20 3.02 -4.04
C TRP A 38 2.71 2.75 -2.62
N ALA A 39 3.63 2.70 -1.67
CA ALA A 39 3.33 2.74 -0.24
C ALA A 39 3.65 4.13 0.33
N ILE A 40 2.75 4.66 1.14
CA ILE A 40 2.87 5.92 1.86
C ILE A 40 3.32 5.61 3.28
N GLU A 41 4.39 6.22 3.75
CA GLU A 41 4.85 6.19 5.14
C GLU A 41 4.33 7.42 5.89
N ILE A 42 3.75 7.19 7.07
CA ILE A 42 3.23 8.22 7.97
C ILE A 42 3.78 7.90 9.38
N SER A 43 4.62 8.79 9.88
CA SER A 43 5.28 8.75 11.20
C SER A 43 5.82 10.16 11.47
N ASP A 44 6.21 10.48 12.70
CA ASP A 44 6.97 11.68 13.04
C ASP A 44 8.40 11.67 12.46
N LYS A 45 8.98 10.49 12.18
CA LYS A 45 10.31 10.30 11.57
C LYS A 45 10.31 9.26 10.43
N PRO A 46 9.66 9.58 9.30
CA PRO A 46 9.58 8.68 8.16
C PRO A 46 10.95 8.28 7.61
N GLY A 47 11.07 7.03 7.16
CA GLY A 47 12.32 6.44 6.68
C GLY A 47 13.35 6.09 7.77
N LEU A 48 13.11 6.41 9.04
CA LEU A 48 13.90 5.94 10.18
C LEU A 48 13.20 4.76 10.86
N LYS A 49 13.97 3.75 11.22
CA LYS A 49 13.46 2.62 12.02
C LYS A 49 13.58 2.95 13.50
N GLU A 50 12.45 3.06 14.17
CA GLU A 50 12.36 3.32 15.60
C GLU A 50 11.76 2.13 16.35
N ALA A 51 11.64 2.23 17.67
CA ALA A 51 11.03 1.19 18.51
C ALA A 51 9.49 1.16 18.40
N GLU A 52 8.90 2.06 17.61
CA GLU A 52 7.47 2.15 17.38
C GLU A 52 6.95 0.92 16.63
N PRO A 53 5.72 0.47 16.91
CA PRO A 53 5.11 -0.61 16.15
C PRO A 53 4.86 -0.17 14.71
N ALA A 54 5.30 -0.98 13.74
CA ALA A 54 4.95 -0.76 12.34
C ALA A 54 3.60 -1.41 12.01
N PHE A 55 2.68 -0.64 11.42
CA PHE A 55 1.38 -1.12 10.96
C PHE A 55 1.26 -0.94 9.44
N LYS A 56 0.63 -1.89 8.72
CA LYS A 56 0.29 -1.66 7.32
C LYS A 56 -1.17 -1.86 6.95
N PHE A 57 -1.68 -0.97 6.12
CA PHE A 57 -2.92 -1.15 5.37
C PHE A 57 -2.64 -1.44 3.90
N ILE A 58 -3.38 -2.40 3.32
CA ILE A 58 -3.31 -2.74 1.89
C ILE A 58 -4.71 -2.72 1.29
N GLY A 59 -4.94 -1.86 0.30
CA GLY A 59 -6.20 -1.80 -0.45
C GLY A 59 -6.10 -2.43 -1.83
N ASN A 60 -7.27 -2.75 -2.40
CA ASN A 60 -7.43 -3.03 -3.83
C ASN A 60 -6.46 -4.12 -4.32
N VAL A 61 -6.41 -5.23 -3.57
CA VAL A 61 -5.77 -6.50 -3.97
C VAL A 61 -6.50 -7.10 -5.16
N HIS A 62 -7.84 -7.00 -5.16
CA HIS A 62 -8.65 -7.23 -6.33
C HIS A 62 -8.95 -5.89 -7.00
N GLY A 63 -8.71 -5.80 -8.30
CA GLY A 63 -8.77 -4.53 -9.03
C GLY A 63 -10.17 -3.92 -9.10
N ASP A 64 -11.21 -4.74 -9.11
CA ASP A 64 -12.62 -4.35 -9.12
C ASP A 64 -13.22 -4.06 -7.74
N GLU A 65 -12.40 -4.08 -6.69
CA GLU A 65 -12.79 -3.75 -5.30
C GLU A 65 -12.17 -2.39 -4.89
N PRO A 66 -12.65 -1.24 -5.42
CA PRO A 66 -11.96 0.04 -5.31
C PRO A 66 -12.18 0.78 -3.99
N VAL A 67 -13.17 0.40 -3.17
CA VAL A 67 -13.54 1.14 -1.96
C VAL A 67 -12.36 1.25 -0.98
N GLY A 68 -11.64 0.14 -0.78
CA GLY A 68 -10.46 0.11 0.09
C GLY A 68 -9.34 1.05 -0.39
N ARG A 69 -9.17 1.22 -1.71
CA ARG A 69 -8.19 2.17 -2.28
C ARG A 69 -8.50 3.60 -1.87
N GLU A 70 -9.74 4.02 -2.04
CA GLU A 70 -10.16 5.39 -1.77
C GLU A 70 -10.21 5.69 -0.26
N VAL A 71 -10.69 4.76 0.56
CA VAL A 71 -10.68 4.90 2.03
C VAL A 71 -9.26 5.09 2.56
N LEU A 72 -8.29 4.33 2.05
CA LEU A 72 -6.90 4.46 2.46
C LEU A 72 -6.25 5.77 2.01
N MET A 73 -6.59 6.26 0.82
CA MET A 73 -6.18 7.60 0.40
C MET A 73 -6.75 8.68 1.32
N GLN A 74 -8.04 8.59 1.66
CA GLN A 74 -8.69 9.55 2.57
C GLN A 74 -8.10 9.50 3.99
N LEU A 75 -7.76 8.31 4.49
CA LEU A 75 -7.07 8.16 5.78
C LEU A 75 -5.70 8.86 5.76
N ALA A 76 -4.91 8.66 4.69
CA ALA A 76 -3.64 9.33 4.54
C ALA A 76 -3.81 10.85 4.55
N TYR A 77 -4.76 11.39 3.77
CA TYR A 77 -5.06 12.82 3.76
C TYR A 77 -5.46 13.36 5.13
N TRP A 78 -6.37 12.65 5.81
CA TRP A 78 -6.85 13.07 7.12
C TRP A 78 -5.71 13.14 8.13
N LEU A 79 -4.84 12.13 8.18
CA LEU A 79 -3.69 12.11 9.09
C LEU A 79 -2.74 13.29 8.81
N CYS A 80 -2.42 13.56 7.54
CA CYS A 80 -1.53 14.67 7.16
C CYS A 80 -2.12 16.03 7.52
N ASP A 81 -3.37 16.27 7.13
CA ASP A 81 -3.99 17.57 7.32
C ASP A 81 -4.30 17.84 8.80
N ASN A 82 -4.47 16.80 9.61
CA ASN A 82 -4.81 16.94 11.03
C ASN A 82 -3.63 16.72 11.97
N TYR A 83 -2.42 16.39 11.48
CA TYR A 83 -1.23 16.30 12.31
C TYR A 83 -0.97 17.63 13.03
N LEU A 84 -0.75 17.57 14.35
CA LEU A 84 -0.63 18.73 15.26
C LEU A 84 -1.89 19.60 15.41
N LYS A 85 -3.00 19.26 14.76
CA LYS A 85 -4.30 19.94 14.87
C LYS A 85 -5.33 19.10 15.63
N ASP A 86 -5.37 17.80 15.37
CA ASP A 86 -6.25 16.82 16.02
C ASP A 86 -5.42 15.91 16.95
N PRO A 87 -5.76 15.80 18.25
CA PRO A 87 -5.04 14.93 19.18
C PRO A 87 -4.96 13.46 18.77
N LEU A 88 -5.99 12.93 18.10
CA LEU A 88 -6.00 11.55 17.61
C LEU A 88 -5.04 11.37 16.43
N ALA A 89 -5.02 12.32 15.50
CA ALA A 89 -4.08 12.27 14.37
C ALA A 89 -2.63 12.36 14.88
N THR A 90 -2.34 13.29 15.81
CA THR A 90 -1.02 13.41 16.45
C THR A 90 -0.63 12.13 17.17
N LEU A 91 -1.53 11.55 17.97
CA LEU A 91 -1.27 10.30 18.68
C LEU A 91 -0.87 9.17 17.71
N ILE A 92 -1.56 9.03 16.59
CA ILE A 92 -1.26 8.01 15.58
C ILE A 92 0.11 8.26 14.94
N VAL A 93 0.39 9.49 14.50
CA VAL A 93 1.63 9.85 13.79
C VAL A 93 2.87 9.71 14.69
N GLU A 94 2.77 10.08 15.97
CA GLU A 94 3.91 10.05 16.92
C GLU A 94 4.15 8.70 17.61
N ASN A 95 3.28 7.70 17.44
CA ASN A 95 3.38 6.43 18.18
C ASN A 95 3.24 5.19 17.30
N THR A 96 3.24 5.34 15.98
CA THR A 96 3.09 4.24 15.03
C THR A 96 3.78 4.59 13.72
N HIS A 97 4.61 3.67 13.23
CA HIS A 97 5.11 3.74 11.87
C HIS A 97 4.07 3.15 10.93
N LEU A 98 3.19 4.01 10.42
CA LEU A 98 2.08 3.60 9.58
C LEU A 98 2.50 3.55 8.11
N HIS A 99 2.23 2.42 7.47
CA HIS A 99 2.42 2.25 6.04
C HIS A 99 1.08 1.99 5.33
N ILE A 100 0.79 2.73 4.26
CA ILE A 100 -0.45 2.63 3.52
C ILE A 100 -0.13 2.31 2.05
N LEU A 101 -0.55 1.14 1.57
CA LEU A 101 -0.53 0.77 0.16
C LEU A 101 -1.96 0.82 -0.39
N PRO A 102 -2.38 1.92 -1.06
CA PRO A 102 -3.77 2.07 -1.49
C PRO A 102 -4.19 1.05 -2.55
N SER A 103 -3.27 0.65 -3.44
CA SER A 103 -3.56 -0.31 -4.51
C SER A 103 -2.41 -1.29 -4.69
N MET A 104 -2.67 -2.55 -4.33
CA MET A 104 -1.78 -3.66 -4.64
C MET A 104 -1.92 -4.12 -6.10
N ASN A 105 -3.11 -3.96 -6.71
CA ASN A 105 -3.41 -4.39 -8.08
C ASN A 105 -3.83 -3.22 -8.99
N PRO A 106 -2.91 -2.29 -9.31
CA PRO A 106 -3.23 -1.15 -10.17
C PRO A 106 -3.63 -1.57 -11.59
N ASP A 107 -3.09 -2.68 -12.09
CA ASP A 107 -3.40 -3.20 -13.42
C ASP A 107 -4.83 -3.76 -13.49
N GLY A 108 -5.23 -4.55 -12.49
CA GLY A 108 -6.60 -5.03 -12.35
C GLY A 108 -7.60 -3.88 -12.21
N PHE A 109 -7.25 -2.85 -11.45
CA PHE A 109 -8.07 -1.64 -11.29
C PHE A 109 -8.26 -0.89 -12.62
N ALA A 110 -7.18 -0.66 -13.35
CA ALA A 110 -7.24 -0.03 -14.68
C ALA A 110 -8.14 -0.82 -15.65
N LEU A 111 -8.14 -2.15 -15.53
CA LEU A 111 -8.95 -3.07 -16.32
C LEU A 111 -10.32 -3.38 -15.72
N ARG A 112 -10.66 -2.82 -14.56
CA ARG A 112 -11.91 -3.05 -13.81
C ARG A 112 -12.21 -4.54 -13.61
N ARG A 113 -11.21 -5.29 -13.17
CA ARG A 113 -11.34 -6.74 -12.90
C ARG A 113 -10.62 -7.15 -11.63
N ARG A 114 -11.07 -8.27 -11.07
CA ARG A 114 -10.49 -8.92 -9.91
C ARG A 114 -9.00 -9.24 -10.04
N GLY A 115 -8.65 -10.02 -11.06
CA GLY A 115 -7.28 -10.50 -11.26
C GLY A 115 -6.29 -9.40 -11.68
N ASN A 116 -5.00 -9.67 -11.59
CA ASN A 116 -3.96 -8.77 -12.10
C ASN A 116 -3.89 -8.77 -13.65
N ALA A 117 -2.85 -8.17 -14.25
CA ALA A 117 -2.72 -8.13 -15.70
C ALA A 117 -2.70 -9.52 -16.37
N ASN A 118 -2.16 -10.54 -15.67
CA ASN A 118 -2.12 -11.93 -16.13
C ASN A 118 -3.39 -12.72 -15.79
N ASN A 119 -4.44 -12.05 -15.29
CA ASN A 119 -5.69 -12.65 -14.86
C ASN A 119 -5.55 -13.64 -13.68
N VAL A 120 -4.53 -13.45 -12.83
CA VAL A 120 -4.32 -14.23 -11.62
C VAL A 120 -4.96 -13.53 -10.42
N ASP A 121 -5.66 -14.30 -9.57
CA ASP A 121 -6.15 -13.81 -8.27
C ASP A 121 -4.96 -13.70 -7.30
N LEU A 122 -4.55 -12.45 -7.00
CA LEU A 122 -3.39 -12.19 -6.14
C LEU A 122 -3.59 -12.70 -4.70
N ASN A 123 -4.83 -12.79 -4.22
CA ASN A 123 -5.15 -13.36 -2.91
C ASN A 123 -5.20 -14.90 -2.93
N ARG A 124 -4.79 -15.51 -4.04
CA ARG A 124 -4.55 -16.94 -4.20
C ARG A 124 -3.14 -17.23 -4.72
N ASP A 125 -2.25 -16.24 -4.74
CA ASP A 125 -0.90 -16.34 -5.32
C ASP A 125 0.22 -16.37 -4.24
N PHE A 126 -0.12 -16.14 -2.97
CA PHE A 126 0.80 -16.30 -1.85
C PHE A 126 1.10 -17.78 -1.56
N PRO A 127 2.26 -18.10 -0.93
CA PRO A 127 2.49 -19.44 -0.41
C PRO A 127 1.43 -19.79 0.63
N ASP A 128 0.97 -21.03 0.56
CA ASP A 128 -0.07 -21.56 1.44
C ASP A 128 0.51 -22.69 2.31
N GLN A 129 -0.02 -22.80 3.53
CA GLN A 129 0.49 -23.77 4.51
C GLN A 129 -0.02 -25.21 4.27
N PHE A 130 -1.11 -25.36 3.51
CA PHE A 130 -1.78 -26.63 3.26
C PHE A 130 -1.73 -27.05 1.79
N PHE A 131 -1.75 -26.08 0.86
CA PHE A 131 -1.82 -26.33 -0.57
C PHE A 131 -0.54 -25.84 -1.27
N PRO A 132 0.32 -26.73 -1.81
CA PRO A 132 1.61 -26.36 -2.41
C PRO A 132 1.48 -25.68 -3.79
N ASN A 133 0.31 -25.12 -4.12
CA ASN A 133 -0.04 -24.65 -5.45
C ASN A 133 0.80 -23.44 -5.92
N ASN A 134 1.55 -22.78 -5.00
CA ASN A 134 2.39 -21.60 -5.29
C ASN A 134 3.77 -21.65 -4.64
N ASP A 135 4.36 -22.83 -4.42
CA ASP A 135 5.66 -22.92 -3.71
C ASP A 135 6.83 -22.34 -4.51
N ASP A 136 6.73 -22.33 -5.85
CA ASP A 136 7.72 -21.70 -6.72
C ASP A 136 7.59 -20.17 -6.72
N ILE A 137 8.51 -19.51 -6.00
CA ILE A 137 8.65 -18.04 -5.96
C ILE A 137 8.69 -17.42 -7.37
N LYS A 138 9.28 -18.08 -8.36
CA LYS A 138 9.43 -17.53 -9.71
C LYS A 138 8.10 -17.47 -10.48
N GLN A 139 7.15 -18.32 -10.11
CA GLN A 139 5.82 -18.37 -10.75
C GLN A 139 4.84 -17.35 -10.15
N ARG A 140 5.13 -16.83 -8.95
CA ARG A 140 4.30 -15.80 -8.31
C ARG A 140 4.31 -14.49 -9.09
N GLN A 141 3.20 -13.78 -9.05
CA GLN A 141 3.03 -12.49 -9.69
C GLN A 141 3.96 -11.43 -9.09
N PRO A 142 4.41 -10.44 -9.89
CA PRO A 142 5.32 -9.42 -9.41
C PRO A 142 4.75 -8.61 -8.24
N GLU A 143 3.43 -8.42 -8.18
CA GLU A 143 2.74 -7.77 -7.07
C GLU A 143 2.88 -8.57 -5.77
N THR A 144 2.62 -9.88 -5.81
CA THR A 144 2.77 -10.79 -4.67
C THR A 144 4.21 -10.80 -4.17
N ARG A 145 5.19 -10.90 -5.07
CA ARG A 145 6.62 -10.87 -4.71
C ARG A 145 7.01 -9.54 -4.07
N ALA A 146 6.47 -8.43 -4.54
CA ALA A 146 6.72 -7.11 -3.95
C ALA A 146 6.23 -7.06 -2.49
N ILE A 147 5.01 -7.53 -2.20
CA ILE A 147 4.49 -7.63 -0.83
C ILE A 147 5.35 -8.56 0.03
N MET A 148 5.71 -9.74 -0.48
CA MET A 148 6.54 -10.68 0.26
C MET A 148 7.92 -10.10 0.61
N ASN A 149 8.55 -9.37 -0.31
CA ASN A 149 9.82 -8.71 -0.07
C ASN A 149 9.66 -7.57 0.95
N TRP A 150 8.58 -6.79 0.82
CA TRP A 150 8.29 -5.69 1.73
C TRP A 150 8.09 -6.16 3.17
N ILE A 151 7.32 -7.23 3.40
CA ILE A 151 7.10 -7.82 4.72
C ILE A 151 8.40 -8.38 5.34
N LYS A 152 9.41 -8.73 4.52
CA LYS A 152 10.73 -9.16 5.02
C LYS A 152 11.64 -7.98 5.37
N GLN A 153 11.46 -6.86 4.68
CA GLN A 153 12.25 -5.65 4.90
C GLN A 153 11.76 -4.89 6.14
N GLU A 154 10.46 -4.85 6.35
CA GLU A 154 9.83 -4.15 7.47
C GLU A 154 9.24 -5.10 8.51
N HIS A 155 9.47 -4.81 9.79
CA HIS A 155 9.00 -5.60 10.92
C HIS A 155 7.56 -5.21 11.31
N PHE A 156 6.60 -5.52 10.45
CA PHE A 156 5.19 -5.21 10.72
C PHE A 156 4.66 -5.96 11.93
N THR A 157 4.17 -5.22 12.92
CA THR A 157 3.49 -5.74 14.12
C THR A 157 2.06 -6.19 13.78
N ALA A 158 1.35 -5.42 12.96
CA ALA A 158 -0.02 -5.72 12.57
C ALA A 158 -0.32 -5.22 11.15
N SER A 159 -1.43 -5.72 10.59
CA SER A 159 -1.81 -5.46 9.21
C SER A 159 -3.31 -5.62 9.01
N ALA A 160 -3.88 -4.87 8.06
CA ALA A 160 -5.19 -5.16 7.51
C ALA A 160 -5.18 -5.00 5.99
N SER A 161 -5.89 -5.89 5.29
CA SER A 161 -6.15 -5.76 3.85
C SER A 161 -7.64 -5.54 3.62
N LEU A 162 -7.98 -4.55 2.78
CA LEU A 162 -9.35 -4.11 2.54
C LEU A 162 -9.86 -4.63 1.19
N HIS A 163 -11.07 -5.17 1.23
CA HIS A 163 -11.84 -5.75 0.13
C HIS A 163 -13.25 -5.14 0.11
N GLY A 164 -14.00 -5.26 -0.99
CA GLY A 164 -15.40 -4.81 -1.06
C GLY A 164 -15.99 -4.69 -2.45
#